data_AF-A0A151LS88-F1
#
_entry.id   AF-A0A151LS88-F1
#
_cell.length_a   1.000
_cell.length_b   1.000
_cell.length_c   1.000
_cell.angle_alpha   90.00
_cell.angle_beta   90.00
_cell.angle_gamma   90.00
#
_symmetry.space_group_name_H-M   'P 1'
#
loop_
_entity.id
_entity.type
_entity.pdbx_description
1 polymer ?
#
loop_
_entity_poly.entity_id
_entity_poly.type
_entity_poly.pdbx_seq_one_letter_code
_entity_poly.pdbx_strand_id
1 'polypeptide(L)'
;EKHIYFLKFARVVENQITEINVPCSIIGLIGCPAYINGYHVQLAMNSIKCKVLGSNIPGPFQIDVSKLTYKEPYNSIKLKDLLYLLPDDGNVIFSEEYNLDETEVVWTYEPGKIMETPLPDDYVDPNFVNKRGKRIQLTYKDYWPKQ
;
A
#
# COMPACT_ATOMS: atom_id res chain seq x y z
N GLU A 1 -3.62 6.43 -26.57
CA GLU A 1 -2.79 5.27 -26.19
C GLU A 1 -1.81 5.70 -25.10
N LYS A 2 -1.41 4.80 -24.20
CA LYS A 2 -0.39 5.10 -23.18
C LYS A 2 0.96 4.66 -23.75
N HIS A 3 1.93 5.57 -23.83
CA HIS A 3 3.28 5.29 -24.32
C HIS A 3 4.32 5.63 -23.25
N ILE A 4 5.43 4.88 -23.24
CA ILE A 4 6.58 5.18 -22.39
C ILE A 4 7.43 6.21 -23.12
N TYR A 5 7.58 7.40 -22.54
CA TYR A 5 8.34 8.50 -23.15
C TYR A 5 9.84 8.41 -22.86
N PHE A 6 10.21 7.91 -21.67
CA PHE A 6 11.60 7.84 -21.22
C PHE A 6 11.76 6.78 -20.13
N LEU A 7 12.91 6.10 -20.12
CA LEU A 7 13.31 5.18 -19.07
C LEU A 7 14.60 5.68 -18.44
N LYS A 8 14.55 5.96 -17.13
CA LYS A 8 15.73 6.28 -16.33
C LYS A 8 16.19 5.03 -15.59
N PHE A 9 17.42 4.61 -15.82
CA PHE A 9 18.03 3.52 -15.07
C PHE A 9 18.94 4.07 -13.98
N ALA A 10 18.95 3.40 -12.83
CA ALA A 10 19.95 3.62 -11.78
C ALA A 10 20.95 2.47 -11.83
N ARG A 11 22.24 2.80 -11.75
CA ARG A 11 23.30 1.78 -11.71
C ARG A 11 23.43 1.25 -10.29
N VAL A 12 23.38 -0.07 -10.16
CA VAL A 12 23.80 -0.75 -8.93
C VAL A 12 25.32 -0.93 -9.01
N VAL A 13 26.04 -0.44 -8.00
CA VAL A 13 27.50 -0.52 -7.91
C VAL A 13 27.84 -1.44 -6.75
N GLU A 14 28.74 -2.40 -6.97
CA GLU A 14 29.24 -3.27 -5.91
C GLU A 14 29.86 -2.43 -4.78
N ASN A 15 29.55 -2.80 -3.53
CA ASN A 15 30.00 -2.11 -2.31
C ASN A 15 29.45 -0.67 -2.13
N GLN A 16 28.41 -0.28 -2.86
CA GLN A 16 27.65 0.94 -2.59
C GLN A 16 26.22 0.61 -2.18
N ILE A 17 25.69 1.41 -1.26
CA ILE A 17 24.29 1.33 -0.84
C ILE A 17 23.43 1.97 -1.93
N THR A 18 22.48 1.21 -2.45
CA THR A 18 21.46 1.68 -3.39
C THR A 18 20.09 1.63 -2.71
N GLU A 19 19.31 2.71 -2.83
CA GLU A 19 17.92 2.72 -2.38
C GLU A 19 17.00 2.23 -3.49
N ILE A 20 16.14 1.29 -3.15
CA ILE A 20 15.15 0.72 -4.08
C ILE A 20 13.78 0.64 -3.41
N ASN A 21 12.72 0.76 -4.20
CA ASN A 21 11.36 0.50 -3.74
C ASN A 21 10.97 -0.93 -4.13
N VAL A 22 10.80 -1.79 -3.14
CA VAL A 22 10.42 -3.20 -3.34
C VAL A 22 8.89 -3.29 -3.29
N PRO A 23 8.22 -3.78 -4.34
CA PRO A 23 6.77 -3.86 -4.38
C PRO A 23 6.26 -4.88 -3.35
N CYS A 24 5.10 -4.59 -2.77
CA CYS A 24 4.45 -5.43 -1.79
C CYS A 24 3.17 -6.04 -2.37
N SER A 25 2.82 -7.24 -1.91
CA SER A 25 1.59 -7.93 -2.29
C SER A 25 1.08 -8.77 -1.13
N ILE A 26 -0.23 -8.92 -1.03
CA ILE A 26 -0.87 -9.75 0.00
C ILE A 26 -1.03 -11.18 -0.54
N ILE A 27 -0.68 -12.17 0.28
CA ILE A 27 -0.97 -13.59 0.04
C ILE A 27 -1.78 -14.17 1.20
N GLY A 28 -2.51 -15.26 0.95
CA GLY A 28 -3.31 -15.91 2.01
C GLY A 28 -4.63 -15.22 2.36
N LEU A 29 -5.08 -14.23 1.57
CA LEU A 29 -6.28 -13.44 1.83
C LEU A 29 -7.55 -14.30 2.00
N ILE A 30 -7.74 -15.32 1.16
CA ILE A 30 -8.93 -16.19 1.20
C ILE A 30 -9.03 -16.95 2.53
N GLY A 31 -7.88 -17.28 3.14
CA GLY A 31 -7.82 -17.98 4.44
C GLY A 31 -7.74 -17.04 5.65
N CYS A 32 -7.72 -15.73 5.45
CA CYS A 32 -7.54 -14.75 6.50
C CYS A 32 -8.78 -14.66 7.42
N PRO A 33 -8.66 -14.85 8.74
CA PRO A 33 -9.78 -14.76 9.67
C PRO A 33 -10.52 -13.41 9.61
N ALA A 34 -9.79 -12.29 9.50
CA ALA A 34 -10.40 -10.98 9.35
C ALA A 34 -11.26 -10.91 8.08
N TYR A 35 -10.73 -11.37 6.95
CA TYR A 35 -11.44 -11.36 5.67
C TYR A 35 -12.68 -12.27 5.69
N ILE A 36 -12.55 -13.48 6.23
CA ILE A 36 -13.66 -14.44 6.38
C ILE A 36 -14.80 -13.86 7.24
N ASN A 37 -14.45 -13.09 8.27
CA ASN A 37 -15.43 -12.45 9.16
C ASN A 37 -16.03 -11.14 8.60
N GLY A 38 -15.75 -10.80 7.33
CA GLY A 38 -16.32 -9.63 6.66
C GLY A 38 -15.58 -8.31 6.93
N TYR A 39 -14.42 -8.35 7.58
CA TYR A 39 -13.57 -7.17 7.72
C TYR A 39 -12.73 -6.93 6.47
N HIS A 40 -12.35 -5.69 6.24
CA HIS A 40 -11.43 -5.35 5.16
C HIS A 40 -10.00 -5.70 5.56
N VAL A 41 -9.23 -6.21 4.60
CA VAL A 41 -7.78 -6.38 4.70
C VAL A 41 -7.16 -5.55 3.57
N GLN A 42 -6.33 -4.58 3.91
CA GLN A 42 -5.80 -3.61 2.96
C GLN A 42 -4.28 -3.51 3.06
N LEU A 43 -3.63 -3.44 1.90
CA LEU A 43 -2.21 -3.09 1.82
C LEU A 43 -2.09 -1.58 2.01
N ALA A 44 -1.46 -1.16 3.10
CA ALA A 44 -1.21 0.25 3.42
C ALA A 44 -0.01 0.81 2.63
N MET A 45 1.00 -0.04 2.37
CA MET A 45 2.18 0.32 1.60
C MET A 45 2.32 -0.55 0.34
N ASN A 46 2.15 0.06 -0.83
CA ASN A 46 2.31 -0.64 -2.11
C ASN A 46 3.77 -1.01 -2.41
N SER A 47 4.72 -0.32 -1.79
CA SER A 47 6.15 -0.62 -1.86
C SER A 47 6.86 -0.20 -0.58
N ILE A 48 7.88 -0.96 -0.19
CA ILE A 48 8.75 -0.65 0.95
C ILE A 48 10.12 -0.24 0.42
N LYS A 49 10.64 0.90 0.87
CA LYS A 49 11.99 1.35 0.53
C LYS A 49 13.03 0.53 1.28
N CYS A 50 13.99 -0.03 0.56
CA CYS A 50 15.09 -0.80 1.11
C CYS A 50 16.43 -0.20 0.70
N LYS A 51 17.42 -0.30 1.58
CA LYS A 51 18.83 -0.07 1.28
C LYS A 51 19.46 -1.42 0.95
N VAL A 52 20.04 -1.53 -0.24
CA VAL A 52 20.68 -2.75 -0.74
C VAL A 52 22.17 -2.50 -0.94
N LEU A 53 23.00 -3.38 -0.40
CA LEU A 53 24.43 -3.42 -0.62
C LEU A 53 24.75 -4.45 -1.72
N GLY A 54 25.31 -3.99 -2.84
CA GLY A 54 25.68 -4.87 -3.95
C GLY A 54 24.50 -5.28 -4.83
N SER A 55 24.62 -6.41 -5.51
CA SER A 55 23.74 -6.83 -6.61
C SER A 55 22.55 -7.70 -6.20
N ASN A 56 22.47 -8.11 -4.93
CA ASN A 56 21.41 -8.98 -4.43
C ASN A 56 20.15 -8.18 -4.07
N ILE A 57 19.38 -7.81 -5.10
CA ILE A 57 18.10 -7.10 -4.93
C ILE A 57 17.02 -8.10 -4.46
N PRO A 58 16.30 -7.82 -3.37
CA PRO A 58 15.20 -8.67 -2.93
C PRO A 58 14.08 -8.71 -3.98
N GLY A 59 13.42 -9.87 -4.09
CA GLY A 59 12.18 -9.99 -4.85
C GLY A 59 11.03 -9.20 -4.20
N PRO A 60 9.87 -9.13 -4.86
CA PRO A 60 8.66 -8.55 -4.29
C PRO A 60 8.31 -9.16 -2.93
N PHE A 61 7.91 -8.33 -1.96
CA PHE A 61 7.49 -8.82 -0.65
C PHE A 61 6.07 -9.39 -0.70
N GLN A 62 5.97 -10.67 -0.39
CA GLN A 62 4.70 -11.39 -0.29
C GLN A 62 4.30 -11.49 1.18
N ILE A 63 3.37 -10.65 1.59
CA ILE A 63 2.96 -10.51 2.98
C ILE A 63 1.82 -11.49 3.24
N ASP A 64 2.09 -12.48 4.09
CA ASP A 64 1.09 -13.45 4.50
C ASP A 64 0.11 -12.86 5.53
N VAL A 65 -1.16 -12.81 5.14
CA VAL A 65 -2.26 -12.35 6.01
C VAL A 65 -3.13 -13.51 6.50
N SER A 66 -2.74 -14.77 6.27
CA SER A 66 -3.53 -15.96 6.61
C SER A 66 -3.88 -16.09 8.09
N LYS A 67 -3.15 -15.41 8.98
CA LYS A 67 -3.38 -15.41 10.43
C LYS A 67 -3.87 -14.07 10.97
N LEU A 68 -4.12 -13.11 10.08
CA LEU A 68 -4.45 -11.75 10.49
C LEU A 68 -5.90 -11.68 10.98
N THR A 69 -6.08 -11.24 12.22
CA THR A 69 -7.40 -11.09 12.85
C THR A 69 -7.73 -9.61 13.02
N TYR A 70 -9.01 -9.28 13.04
CA TYR A 70 -9.47 -7.96 13.44
C TYR A 70 -9.38 -7.76 14.97
N LYS A 71 -9.03 -6.54 15.39
CA LYS A 71 -9.11 -6.08 16.78
C LYS A 71 -9.55 -4.63 16.75
N GLU A 72 -10.50 -4.24 17.58
CA GLU A 72 -10.96 -2.85 17.64
C GLU A 72 -9.83 -1.93 18.17
N PRO A 73 -9.58 -0.76 17.56
CA PRO A 73 -10.31 -0.17 16.42
C PRO A 73 -9.92 -0.74 15.04
N TYR A 74 -8.67 -1.13 14.89
CA TYR A 74 -8.12 -1.86 13.74
C TYR A 74 -6.90 -2.67 14.21
N ASN A 75 -6.44 -3.59 13.38
CA ASN A 75 -5.19 -4.34 13.61
C ASN A 75 -4.26 -4.20 12.40
N SER A 76 -2.97 -4.43 12.59
CA SER A 76 -1.98 -4.20 11.54
C SER A 76 -0.83 -5.20 11.58
N ILE A 77 -0.20 -5.40 10.41
CA ILE A 77 1.13 -6.02 10.30
C ILE A 77 2.13 -4.88 10.20
N LYS A 78 3.12 -4.89 11.08
CA LYS A 78 4.15 -3.85 11.14
C LYS A 78 5.39 -4.26 10.37
N LEU A 79 6.22 -3.28 10.04
CA LEU A 79 7.43 -3.51 9.26
C LEU A 79 8.40 -4.45 9.99
N LYS A 80 8.49 -4.39 11.32
CA LYS A 80 9.26 -5.35 12.12
C LYS A 80 8.83 -6.80 11.92
N ASP A 81 7.53 -7.04 11.71
CA ASP A 81 6.99 -8.38 11.56
C ASP A 81 7.37 -8.98 10.20
N LEU A 82 7.90 -8.16 9.28
CA LEU A 82 8.34 -8.54 7.94
C LEU A 82 9.85 -8.73 7.81
N LEU A 83 10.62 -8.64 8.91
CA LEU A 83 12.07 -8.81 8.87
C LEU A 83 12.50 -10.17 8.30
N TYR A 84 11.66 -11.21 8.47
CA TYR A 84 11.89 -12.55 7.90
C TYR A 84 11.85 -12.58 6.36
N LEU A 85 11.35 -11.54 5.71
CA LEU A 85 11.35 -11.41 4.24
C LEU A 85 12.66 -10.83 3.71
N LEU A 86 13.53 -10.31 4.58
CA LEU A 86 14.85 -9.86 4.20
C LEU A 86 15.81 -11.06 4.07
N PRO A 87 16.77 -11.02 3.13
CA PRO A 87 17.86 -11.98 3.08
C PRO A 87 18.67 -12.03 4.38
N ASP A 88 19.09 -13.24 4.79
CA ASP A 88 19.88 -13.47 6.00
C ASP A 88 21.33 -12.94 5.93
N ASP A 89 21.80 -12.58 4.73
CA ASP A 89 23.17 -12.10 4.48
C ASP A 89 23.42 -10.67 5.01
N GLY A 90 22.37 -9.96 5.43
CA GLY A 90 22.45 -8.59 5.92
C GLY A 90 22.72 -7.54 4.84
N ASN A 91 22.73 -7.91 3.56
CA ASN A 91 22.97 -6.99 2.45
C ASN A 91 21.77 -6.11 2.15
N VAL A 92 20.58 -6.46 2.65
CA VAL A 92 19.35 -5.70 2.45
C VAL A 92 18.76 -5.35 3.80
N ILE A 93 18.50 -4.07 4.01
CA ILE A 93 17.79 -3.57 5.18
C ILE A 93 16.63 -2.67 4.75
N PHE A 94 15.61 -2.56 5.59
CA PHE A 94 14.60 -1.52 5.41
C PHE A 94 15.24 -0.13 5.55
N SER A 95 14.67 0.86 4.85
CA SER A 95 15.15 2.24 4.94
C SER A 95 15.05 2.76 6.37
N GLU A 96 16.06 3.51 6.80
CA GLU A 96 16.11 4.19 8.12
C GLU A 96 15.05 5.28 8.28
N GLU A 97 14.38 5.67 7.20
CA GLU A 97 13.24 6.60 7.27
C GLU A 97 12.02 5.98 7.98
N TYR A 98 12.00 4.66 8.14
CA TYR A 98 10.91 3.95 8.79
C TYR A 98 11.22 3.68 10.26
N ASN A 99 10.21 3.81 11.10
CA ASN A 99 10.21 3.22 12.43
C ASN A 99 9.62 1.80 12.35
N LEU A 100 10.43 0.78 12.61
CA LEU A 100 10.04 -0.64 12.46
C LEU A 100 8.84 -1.04 13.35
N ASP A 101 8.72 -0.42 14.53
CA ASP A 101 7.67 -0.72 15.50
C ASP A 101 6.36 0.06 15.27
N GLU A 102 6.40 1.08 14.43
CA GLU A 102 5.25 1.97 14.18
C GLU A 102 4.76 1.91 12.73
N THR A 103 5.63 1.58 11.79
CA THR A 103 5.31 1.58 10.35
C THR A 103 4.45 0.37 10.04
N GLU A 104 3.21 0.64 9.63
CA GLU A 104 2.20 -0.38 9.33
C GLU A 104 2.13 -0.64 7.83
N VAL A 105 2.15 -1.91 7.44
CA VAL A 105 2.24 -2.32 6.04
C VAL A 105 0.91 -2.88 5.54
N VAL A 106 0.17 -3.57 6.41
CA VAL A 106 -1.16 -4.11 6.12
C VAL A 106 -2.08 -3.77 7.28
N TRP A 107 -3.34 -3.44 6.98
CA TRP A 107 -4.38 -3.17 7.96
C TRP A 107 -5.52 -4.15 7.85
N THR A 108 -6.19 -4.35 8.98
CA THR A 108 -7.54 -4.90 9.03
C THR A 108 -8.46 -3.99 9.80
N TYR A 109 -9.62 -3.71 9.23
CA TYR A 109 -10.55 -2.76 9.83
C TYR A 109 -11.99 -3.05 9.44
N GLU A 110 -12.90 -2.49 10.22
CA GLU A 110 -14.32 -2.50 9.91
C GLU A 110 -14.66 -1.38 8.91
N PRO A 111 -15.32 -1.70 7.79
CA PRO A 111 -15.72 -0.70 6.80
C PRO A 111 -16.48 0.47 7.43
N GLY A 112 -16.12 1.69 7.04
CA GLY A 112 -16.78 2.91 7.54
C GLY A 112 -16.40 3.32 8.97
N LYS A 113 -15.53 2.59 9.67
CA LYS A 113 -15.02 2.98 11.00
C LYS A 113 -13.64 3.62 11.00
N ILE A 114 -12.85 3.44 9.93
CA ILE A 114 -11.64 4.24 9.76
C ILE A 114 -12.09 5.67 9.44
N MET A 115 -11.58 6.63 10.21
CA MET A 115 -11.76 8.05 9.88
C MET A 115 -11.08 8.33 8.55
N GLU A 116 -11.88 8.51 7.51
CA GLU A 116 -11.38 9.01 6.23
C GLU A 116 -10.95 10.47 6.42
N THR A 117 -9.78 10.83 5.88
CA THR A 117 -9.39 12.23 5.79
C THR A 117 -10.45 12.94 4.94
N PRO A 118 -11.10 14.01 5.44
CA PRO A 118 -12.08 14.73 4.65
C PRO A 118 -11.41 15.21 3.36
N LEU A 119 -12.13 15.08 2.25
CA LEU A 119 -11.68 15.67 0.99
C LEU A 119 -11.49 17.18 1.20
N PRO A 120 -10.45 17.79 0.61
CA PRO A 120 -10.30 19.25 0.63
C PRO A 120 -11.58 19.94 0.17
N ASP A 121 -11.92 21.08 0.78
CA ASP A 121 -13.16 21.83 0.46
C ASP A 121 -13.25 22.24 -1.02
N ASP A 122 -12.11 22.39 -1.68
CA ASP A 122 -11.96 22.73 -3.09
C ASP A 122 -11.82 21.51 -4.01
N TYR A 123 -11.88 20.28 -3.47
CA TYR A 123 -11.75 19.07 -4.27
C TYR A 123 -12.93 18.91 -5.24
N VAL A 124 -12.59 18.90 -6.53
CA VAL A 124 -13.52 18.56 -7.61
C VAL A 124 -13.05 17.25 -8.22
N ASP A 125 -13.84 16.19 -8.04
CA ASP A 125 -13.56 14.90 -8.65
C ASP A 125 -13.47 15.07 -10.19
N PRO A 126 -12.31 14.75 -10.80
CA PRO A 126 -12.08 14.89 -12.24
C PRO A 126 -13.09 14.12 -13.11
N ASN A 127 -13.70 13.06 -12.57
CA ASN A 127 -14.72 12.29 -13.25
C ASN A 127 -16.02 13.10 -13.46
N PHE A 128 -16.22 14.15 -12.67
CA PHE A 128 -17.34 15.09 -12.82
C PHE A 128 -16.93 16.40 -13.48
N VAL A 129 -15.81 16.42 -14.21
CA VAL A 129 -15.39 17.56 -15.02
C VAL A 129 -15.56 17.20 -16.49
N ASN A 130 -16.30 18.01 -17.25
CA ASN A 130 -16.44 17.78 -18.68
C ASN A 130 -15.14 18.15 -19.43
N LYS A 131 -15.06 17.78 -20.72
CA LYS A 131 -13.91 18.12 -21.60
C LYS A 131 -13.61 19.63 -21.73
N ARG A 132 -14.48 20.50 -21.23
CA ARG A 132 -14.33 21.97 -21.24
C ARG A 132 -13.97 22.54 -19.85
N GLY A 133 -13.59 21.69 -18.91
CA GLY A 133 -13.19 22.10 -17.55
C GLY A 133 -14.34 22.56 -16.66
N LYS A 134 -15.60 22.38 -17.08
CA LYS A 134 -16.77 22.73 -16.27
C LYS A 134 -17.29 21.50 -15.53
N ARG A 135 -17.71 21.71 -14.28
CA ARG A 135 -18.37 20.68 -13.47
C ARG A 135 -19.63 20.18 -14.18
N ILE A 136 -19.74 18.88 -14.34
CA ILE A 136 -20.93 18.20 -14.84
C ILE A 136 -21.96 18.28 -13.70
N GLN A 137 -23.03 19.02 -13.93
CA GLN A 137 -24.14 19.08 -13.01
C GLN A 137 -24.93 17.79 -13.14
N LEU A 138 -24.72 16.86 -12.21
CA LEU A 138 -25.55 15.66 -12.10
C LEU A 138 -26.89 16.06 -11.49
N THR A 139 -27.82 16.56 -12.31
CA THR A 139 -29.22 16.62 -11.92
C THR A 139 -29.79 15.20 -11.95
N TYR A 140 -29.66 14.49 -10.84
CA TYR A 140 -30.43 13.27 -10.60
C TYR A 140 -31.90 13.67 -10.46
N LYS A 141 -32.73 13.34 -11.47
CA LYS A 141 -34.17 13.21 -11.27
C LYS A 141 -34.42 11.87 -10.56
N ASP A 142 -34.78 11.96 -9.29
CA ASP A 142 -35.68 11.06 -8.57
C ASP A 142 -35.27 9.61 -8.24
N TYR A 143 -33.98 9.23 -8.21
CA TYR A 143 -33.63 7.93 -7.59
C TYR A 143 -32.20 7.91 -7.03
N TRP A 144 -32.08 8.00 -5.70
CA TRP A 144 -30.88 7.56 -4.99
C TRP A 144 -31.09 6.08 -4.59
N PRO A 145 -30.12 5.18 -4.83
CA PRO A 145 -30.10 3.93 -4.10
C PRO A 145 -29.79 4.27 -2.64
N LYS A 146 -30.72 3.93 -1.74
CA LYS A 146 -30.57 4.12 -0.29
C LYS A 146 -29.39 3.28 0.21
N GLN A 147 -28.54 3.92 0.99
CA GLN A 147 -27.59 3.29 1.90
C GLN A 147 -28.22 3.24 3.30
#